data_AF-A0A1D3K9L6-F1
#
_entry.id   AF-A0A1D3K9L6-F1
#
_cell.length_a   1.000
_cell.length_b   1.000
_cell.length_c   1.000
_cell.angle_alpha   90.00
_cell.angle_beta   90.00
_cell.angle_gamma   90.00
#
_symmetry.space_group_name_H-M   'P 1'
#
loop_
_entity.id
_entity.type
_entity.pdbx_description
1 polymer ?
#
loop_
_entity_poly.entity_id
_entity_poly.type
_entity_poly.pdbx_seq_one_letter_code
_entity_poly.pdbx_strand_id
1 'polypeptide(L)' 'MQTSPAITAMPAGAGEDAAVVIENVDKHFGDVKALRGLSARIYYGRLTGLVGPDGPARRR' A
#
# COMPACT_ATOMS: atom_id res chain seq x y z
N MET A 1 -13.94 15.35 -28.58
CA MET A 1 -14.58 14.55 -27.52
C MET A 1 -13.53 13.65 -26.87
N GLN A 2 -12.84 14.12 -25.81
CA GLN A 2 -12.18 13.26 -24.82
C GLN A 2 -12.15 14.03 -23.49
N THR A 3 -13.02 13.65 -22.56
CA THR A 3 -12.99 14.10 -21.16
C THR A 3 -12.26 13.05 -20.35
N SER A 4 -11.03 13.33 -19.96
CA SER A 4 -10.39 12.65 -18.84
C SER A 4 -11.09 13.09 -17.55
N PRO A 5 -11.49 12.17 -16.65
CA PRO A 5 -11.96 12.60 -15.35
C PRO A 5 -10.74 13.18 -14.61
N ALA A 6 -10.76 14.49 -14.39
CA ALA A 6 -9.89 15.10 -13.40
C ALA A 6 -10.15 14.37 -12.08
N ILE A 7 -9.10 13.77 -11.53
CA ILE A 7 -9.13 13.29 -10.14
C ILE A 7 -9.42 14.51 -9.26
N THR A 8 -10.68 14.67 -8.85
CA THR A 8 -11.10 15.74 -7.95
C THR A 8 -10.22 15.67 -6.70
N ALA A 9 -9.40 16.69 -6.51
CA ALA A 9 -8.55 16.84 -5.33
C ALA A 9 -9.43 16.83 -4.07
N MET A 10 -9.17 15.86 -3.20
CA MET A 10 -9.90 15.66 -1.95
C MET A 10 -9.56 16.75 -0.91
N PRO A 11 -10.48 17.05 0.03
CA PRO A 11 -10.34 18.18 0.94
C PRO A 11 -9.07 18.06 1.80
N ALA A 12 -8.36 19.18 1.89
CA ALA A 12 -7.20 19.37 2.75
C ALA A 12 -7.64 19.33 4.22
N GLY A 13 -7.65 18.13 4.78
CA GLY A 13 -8.07 17.84 6.16
C GLY A 13 -8.19 16.35 6.48
N ALA A 14 -8.26 15.48 5.47
CA ALA A 14 -8.29 14.02 5.62
C ALA A 14 -6.89 13.35 5.63
N GLY A 15 -5.82 14.14 5.81
CA GLY A 15 -4.44 13.70 5.60
C GLY A 15 -3.68 13.19 6.83
N GLU A 16 -4.33 13.17 8.00
CA GLU A 16 -3.67 12.92 9.29
C GLU A 16 -4.08 11.57 9.89
N ASP A 17 -5.35 11.20 9.72
CA ASP A 17 -5.91 9.97 10.27
C ASP A 17 -5.69 8.80 9.29
N ALA A 18 -4.86 7.85 9.72
CA ALA A 18 -4.51 6.69 8.93
C ALA A 18 -5.58 5.60 9.10
N ALA A 19 -6.27 5.27 8.00
CA ALA A 19 -7.21 4.16 7.94
C ALA A 19 -6.55 2.80 8.18
N VAL A 20 -5.30 2.66 7.73
CA VAL A 20 -4.48 1.46 7.98
C VAL A 20 -3.09 1.91 8.41
N VAL A 21 -2.62 1.36 9.54
CA VAL A 21 -1.27 1.54 10.03
C VAL A 21 -0.59 0.17 10.04
N ILE A 22 0.57 0.09 9.39
CA ILE A 22 1.46 -1.07 9.36
C ILE A 22 2.74 -0.65 10.08
N GLU A 23 3.14 -1.39 11.11
CA GLU A 23 4.34 -1.07 11.89
C GLU A 23 5.25 -2.27 11.98
N ASN A 24 6.48 -2.08 11.50
CA ASN A 24 7.60 -3.02 11.59
C ASN A 24 7.23 -4.49 11.29
N VAL A 25 6.45 -4.72 10.23
CA VAL A 25 5.98 -6.06 9.88
C VAL A 25 7.04 -6.83 9.11
N ASP A 26 7.45 -7.97 9.65
CA ASP A 26 8.22 -8.99 8.95
C ASP A 26 7.30 -10.11 8.43
N LYS A 27 7.61 -10.64 7.24
CA LYS A 27 6.91 -11.79 6.67
C LYS A 27 7.90 -12.78 6.13
N HIS A 28 7.71 -14.03 6.53
CA HIS A 28 8.56 -15.15 6.12
C HIS A 28 7.71 -16.26 5.48
N PHE A 29 8.31 -16.93 4.50
CA PHE A 29 7.80 -18.17 3.89
C PHE A 29 8.94 -19.20 3.91
N GLY A 30 8.93 -20.07 4.92
CA GLY A 30 10.10 -20.89 5.24
C GLY A 30 11.33 -20.00 5.47
N ASP A 31 12.42 -20.30 4.76
CA ASP A 31 13.68 -19.55 4.86
C ASP A 31 13.65 -18.21 4.11
N VAL A 32 12.61 -17.94 3.31
CA VAL A 32 12.51 -16.71 2.52
C VAL A 32 11.90 -15.58 3.36
N LYS A 33 12.66 -14.50 3.55
CA LYS A 33 12.17 -13.27 4.17
C LYS A 33 11.54 -12.34 3.13
N ALA A 34 10.22 -12.41 3.00
CA ALA A 34 9.41 -11.67 2.02
C ALA A 34 9.19 -10.20 2.42
N LEU A 35 8.96 -9.90 3.70
CA LEU A 35 8.94 -8.53 4.22
C LEU A 35 9.97 -8.37 5.33
N ARG A 36 10.63 -7.21 5.38
CA ARG A 36 11.71 -6.86 6.30
C ARG A 36 11.37 -5.57 7.02
N GLY A 37 10.67 -5.65 8.16
CA GLY A 37 10.29 -4.48 8.96
C GLY A 37 9.45 -3.44 8.20
N LEU A 38 8.46 -3.89 7.41
CA LEU A 38 7.62 -2.98 6.63
C LEU A 38 6.79 -2.09 7.56
N SER A 39 6.93 -0.77 7.40
CA SER A 39 6.07 0.22 8.06
C SER A 39 5.44 1.14 7.03
N ALA A 40 4.13 1.36 7.12
CA ALA A 40 3.39 2.19 6.18
C ALA A 40 2.10 2.73 6.81
N ARG A 41 1.61 3.86 6.29
CA ARG A 41 0.32 4.46 6.65
C ARG A 41 -0.51 4.67 5.40
N ILE A 42 -1.74 4.17 5.40
CA ILE A 42 -2.71 4.35 4.32
C ILE A 42 -3.82 5.24 4.87
N TYR A 43 -4.04 6.37 4.19
CA TYR A 43 -4.99 7.39 4.61
C TYR A 43 -6.34 7.21 3.92
N TYR A 44 -7.40 7.70 4.56
CA TYR A 44 -8.74 7.69 3.98
C TYR A 44 -8.80 8.45 2.65
N GLY A 45 -9.67 7.97 1.75
CA GLY A 45 -9.86 8.59 0.42
C GLY A 45 -8.69 8.39 -0.56
N ARG A 46 -7.56 7.81 -0.13
CA ARG A 46 -6.41 7.58 -0.99
C ARG A 46 -6.42 6.16 -1.55
N LEU A 47 -6.52 6.04 -2.87
CA LEU A 47 -6.22 4.79 -3.56
C LEU A 47 -4.71 4.50 -3.42
N THR A 48 -4.37 3.36 -2.83
CA THR A 48 -2.98 2.96 -2.59
C THR A 48 -2.72 1.59 -3.22
N GLY A 49 -1.77 1.52 -4.14
CA GLY A 49 -1.31 0.29 -4.77
C GLY A 49 0.06 -0.13 -4.24
N LEU A 50 0.22 -1.42 -3.94
CA LEU A 50 1.52 -2.02 -3.66
C LEU A 50 2.03 -2.72 -4.93
N VAL A 51 3.21 -2.31 -5.41
CA VAL A 51 3.84 -2.90 -6.59
C VAL A 51 5.23 -3.37 -6.22
N GLY A 52 5.59 -4.56 -6.67
CA GLY A 52 6.92 -5.13 -6.50
C GLY A 52 7.31 -5.95 -7.74
N PRO A 53 8.60 -6.27 -7.89
CA PRO A 53 9.03 -7.28 -8.88
C PRO A 53 8.26 -8.58 -8.63
N ASP A 54 8.00 -9.37 -9.68
CA ASP A 54 7.31 -10.67 -9.56
C ASP A 54 7.90 -11.47 -8.40
N GLY A 55 7.20 -11.47 -7.26
CA GLY A 55 7.59 -12.27 -6.11
C GLY A 55 7.39 -13.74 -6.46
N PRO A 56 8.28 -14.66 -6.05
CA PRO A 56 8.09 -16.07 -6.37
C PRO A 56 6.82 -16.59 -5.68
N ALA A 57 5.76 -16.78 -6.46
CA ALA A 57 4.61 -17.59 -6.10
C ALA A 57 5.00 -19.08 -6.12
N ARG A 58 5.85 -19.53 -5.18
CA ARG A 58 6.15 -20.95 -5.05
C ARG A 58 5.11 -21.57 -4.12
N ARG A 59 4.02 -22.11 -4.70
CA ARG A 59 3.11 -23.01 -3.99
C ARG A 59 3.88 -24.26 -3.59
N ARG A 60 3.75 -24.66 -2.33
CA ARG A 60 4.04 -26.01 -1.86
C ARG A 60 2.98 -26.41 -0.85
#